data_AF-A0AA41VRX4-F1
#
_entry.id   AF-A0AA41VRX4-F1
#
_cell.length_a   1.000
_cell.length_b   1.000
_cell.length_c   1.000
_cell.angle_alpha   90.00
_cell.angle_beta   90.00
_cell.angle_gamma   90.00
#
_symmetry.space_group_name_H-M   'P 1'
#
loop_
_entity.id
_entity.type
_entity.pdbx_description
1 polymer ?
#
loop_
_entity_poly.entity_id
_entity_poly.type
_entity_poly.pdbx_seq_one_letter_code
_entity_poly.pdbx_strand_id
1 'polypeptide(L)' 'VLPVIPSPTHYLFQIAREGITFLACTQVEMPPLMAIEFLCRVADVLKEYLGGLNEDLIKDNFIIVYE' A
#
# COMPACT_ATOMS: atom_id res chain seq x y z
N VAL A 1 -12.97 2.06 6.71
CA VAL A 1 -12.89 0.97 5.71
C VAL A 1 -12.19 -0.21 6.37
N LEU A 2 -12.64 -1.45 6.16
CA LEU A 2 -12.05 -2.63 6.81
C LEU A 2 -10.65 -2.90 6.25
N PRO A 3 -9.60 -3.01 7.09
CA PRO A 3 -8.22 -3.18 6.61
C PRO A 3 -7.95 -4.55 5.99
N VAL A 4 -8.79 -5.55 6.27
CA VAL A 4 -8.71 -6.90 5.71
C VAL A 4 -10.06 -7.25 5.09
N ILE A 5 -10.05 -7.61 3.80
CA ILE A 5 -11.23 -8.12 3.09
C ILE A 5 -10.95 -9.56 2.68
N PRO A 6 -11.58 -10.56 3.31
CA PRO A 6 -11.43 -11.95 2.90
C PRO A 6 -12.21 -12.20 1.61
N SER A 7 -11.52 -12.61 0.55
CA SER A 7 -12.09 -13.12 -0.70
C SER A 7 -11.87 -14.65 -0.74
N PRO A 8 -12.71 -15.45 -1.43
CA PRO A 8 -12.63 -16.92 -1.40
C PRO A 8 -11.27 -17.52 -1.78
N THR A 9 -10.42 -16.75 -2.47
CA THR A 9 -9.12 -17.19 -2.99
C THR A 9 -7.97 -16.26 -2.61
N HIS A 10 -8.24 -15.10 -2.01
CA HIS A 10 -7.24 -14.06 -1.77
C HIS A 10 -7.50 -13.29 -0.48
N TYR A 11 -6.43 -12.99 0.26
CA TYR A 11 -6.47 -12.02 1.35
C TYR A 11 -6.13 -10.64 0.80
N LEU A 12 -7.04 -9.69 0.95
CA LEU A 12 -6.83 -8.29 0.57
C LEU A 12 -6.49 -7.47 1.82
N PHE A 13 -5.41 -6.73 1.74
CA PHE A 13 -4.95 -5.79 2.77
C PHE A 13 -4.99 -4.38 2.19
N GLN A 14 -5.50 -3.43 2.95
CA GLN A 14 -5.47 -2.03 2.52
C GLN A 14 -5.10 -1.08 3.64
N ILE A 15 -4.39 -0.01 3.26
CA ILE A 15 -4.10 1.13 4.13
C ILE A 15 -4.44 2.42 3.38
N ALA A 16 -4.88 3.44 4.10
CA ALA A 16 -5.11 4.78 3.57
C ALA A 16 -4.13 5.77 4.21
N ARG A 17 -3.40 6.50 3.37
CA ARG A 17 -2.43 7.53 3.78
C ARG A 17 -2.62 8.77 2.90
N GLU A 18 -2.89 9.91 3.51
CA GLU A 18 -2.92 11.23 2.83
C GLU A 18 -3.85 11.28 1.60
N GLY A 19 -4.93 10.50 1.61
CA GLY A 19 -5.90 10.44 0.50
C GLY A 19 -5.62 9.34 -0.52
N ILE A 20 -4.49 8.63 -0.41
CA ILE A 20 -4.11 7.52 -1.28
C ILE A 20 -4.40 6.20 -0.56
N THR A 21 -5.03 5.25 -1.27
CA THR A 21 -5.30 3.90 -0.76
C THR A 21 -4.35 2.91 -1.41
N PHE A 22 -3.52 2.28 -0.59
CA PHE A 22 -2.65 1.18 -1.00
C PHE A 22 -3.37 -0.15 -0.77
N LEU A 23 -3.34 -1.02 -1.77
CA LEU A 23 -3.95 -2.34 -1.74
C LEU A 23 -2.87 -3.40 -2.00
N ALA A 24 -2.77 -4.39 -1.11
CA ALA A 24 -2.01 -5.61 -1.34
C ALA A 24 -2.96 -6.80 -1.41
N CYS A 25 -2.62 -7.78 -2.25
CA CYS A 25 -3.29 -9.07 -2.28
C CYS A 25 -2.26 -10.18 -2.11
N THR A 26 -2.60 -11.21 -1.35
CA THR A 26 -1.80 -12.43 -1.24
C THR A 26 -2.69 -13.66 -1.39
N GLN A 27 -2.15 -14.69 -2.03
CA GLN A 27 -2.74 -16.03 -2.12
C GLN A 27 -2.15 -16.99 -1.08
N VAL A 28 -1.09 -16.57 -0.39
CA VAL A 28 -0.36 -17.39 0.60
C VAL A 28 -0.72 -16.92 2.00
N GLU A 29 -0.87 -17.85 2.93
CA GLU A 29 -1.06 -17.52 4.35
C GLU A 29 0.17 -16.78 4.89
N MET A 30 -0.06 -15.55 5.35
CA MET A 30 0.94 -14.74 6.05
C MET A 30 0.28 -13.98 7.20
N PRO A 31 1.02 -13.61 8.26
CA PRO A 31 0.48 -12.82 9.34
C PRO A 31 -0.07 -11.47 8.82
N PRO A 32 -1.32 -11.10 9.12
CA PRO A 32 -1.95 -9.89 8.58
C PRO A 32 -1.22 -8.60 9.02
N LEU A 33 -0.63 -8.61 10.22
CA LEU A 33 0.22 -7.53 10.72
C LEU A 33 1.45 -7.30 9.83
N MET A 34 2.06 -8.36 9.32
CA MET A 34 3.24 -8.26 8.44
C MET A 34 2.88 -7.57 7.12
N ALA A 35 1.72 -7.90 6.53
CA ALA A 35 1.25 -7.26 5.31
C ALA A 35 0.93 -5.77 5.52
N ILE A 36 0.32 -5.43 6.65
CA ILE A 36 -0.01 -4.04 7.01
C ILE A 36 1.27 -3.23 7.28
N GLU A 37 2.23 -3.76 8.03
CA GLU A 37 3.52 -3.10 8.26
C GLU A 37 4.29 -2.90 6.96
N PHE A 38 4.31 -3.91 6.09
CA PHE A 38 4.95 -3.81 4.77
C PHE A 38 4.35 -2.65 3.96
N LEU A 39 3.02 -2.60 3.84
CA LEU A 39 2.34 -1.50 3.15
C LEU A 39 2.64 -0.14 3.79
N CYS A 40 2.67 -0.06 5.13
CA CYS A 40 2.99 1.19 5.81
C CYS A 40 4.42 1.63 5.52
N ARG A 41 5.39 0.71 5.53
CA ARG A 41 6.78 0.99 5.20
C ARG A 41 6.94 1.45 3.76
N VAL A 42 6.26 0.82 2.80
CA VAL A 42 6.26 1.26 1.40
C VAL A 42 5.71 2.68 1.28
N ALA A 43 4.59 2.97 1.94
CA ALA A 43 4.02 4.32 1.95
C ALA A 43 4.98 5.35 2.56
N ASP A 44 5.63 5.03 3.68
CA ASP A 44 6.59 5.93 4.34
C ASP A 44 7.82 6.19 3.46
N VAL A 45 8.35 5.15 2.80
CA VAL A 45 9.47 5.27 1.85
C VAL A 45 9.07 6.16 0.67
N LEU A 46 7.93 5.88 0.04
CA LEU A 46 7.45 6.71 -1.08
C LEU A 46 7.25 8.17 -0.65
N LYS A 47 6.72 8.41 0.56
CA LYS A 47 6.58 9.75 1.11
C LYS A 47 7.93 10.44 1.31
N GLU A 48 8.95 9.72 1.76
CA GLU A 48 10.29 10.26 1.96
C GLU A 48 10.98 10.61 0.63
N TYR A 49 10.82 9.78 -0.40
CA TYR A 49 11.34 10.05 -1.74
C TYR A 49 10.61 11.21 -2.46
N LEU A 50 9.28 11.25 -2.36
CA LEU A 50 8.44 12.22 -3.08
C LEU A 50 8.20 13.52 -2.30
N GLY A 51 8.55 13.55 -1.00
CA GLY A 51 8.24 14.66 -0.10
C GLY A 51 6.78 14.76 0.34
N GLY A 52 5.93 13.81 -0.07
CA GLY A 52 4.50 13.78 0.24
C GLY A 52 3.76 12.66 -0.51
N LEU A 53 2.58 12.28 -0.02
CA LEU A 53 1.70 11.30 -0.67
C LEU A 53 0.48 12.02 -1.26
N ASN A 54 0.64 12.57 -2.47
CA ASN A 54 -0.45 13.17 -3.25
C ASN A 54 -0.59 12.48 -4.60
N GLU A 55 -1.81 12.52 -5.16
CA GLU A 55 -2.11 11.89 -6.45
C GLU A 55 -1.22 12.43 -7.58
N ASP A 56 -0.95 13.74 -7.59
CA ASP A 56 -0.07 14.37 -8.59
C ASP A 56 1.39 13.91 -8.46
N LEU A 57 1.91 13.81 -7.23
CA LEU A 57 3.29 13.37 -6.98
C LEU A 57 3.51 11.92 -7.42
N ILE A 58 2.56 11.03 -7.15
CA ILE A 58 2.63 9.64 -7.62
C ILE A 58 2.57 9.60 -9.14
N LYS A 59 1.69 10.41 -9.76
CA LYS A 59 1.54 10.43 -11.22
C LYS A 59 2.77 10.98 -11.94
N ASP A 60 3.38 12.02 -11.40
CA ASP A 60 4.56 12.64 -12.00
C ASP A 60 5.81 11.75 -11.84
N ASN A 61 5.83 10.88 -10.83
CA ASN A 61 6.97 10.04 -10.48
C ASN A 61 6.68 8.53 -10.64
N PHE A 62 5.80 8.14 -11.57
CA PHE A 62 5.45 6.72 -11.78
C PHE A 62 6.67 5.82 -11.96
N ILE A 63 7.74 6.30 -12.61
CA ILE A 63 8.96 5.50 -12.83
C ILE A 63 9.58 5.09 -11.49
N ILE A 64 9.70 6.02 -10.55
CA ILE A 64 10.31 5.78 -9.22
C ILE A 64 9.43 4.83 -8.40
N VAL A 65 8.11 4.87 -8.58
CA VAL A 65 7.17 4.01 -7.84
C VAL A 65 7.24 2.55 -8.31
N TYR A 66 7.60 2.30 -9.57
CA TYR A 66 7.69 0.95 -10.15
C TYR A 66 9.09 0.32 -10.04
N GLU A 67 10.13 1.12 -9.78
CA GLU A 67 11.50 0.64 -9.56
C GLU A 67 11.64 -0.11 -8.23
#